data_AF-A0A851M7R6-F1
#
_entry.id   AF-A0A851M7R6-F1
#
_cell.length_a   1.000
_cell.length_b   1.000
_cell.length_c   1.000
_cell.angle_alpha   90.00
_cell.angle_beta   90.00
_cell.angle_gamma   90.00
#
_symmetry.space_group_name_H-M   'P 1'
#
loop_
_entity.id
_entity.type
_entity.pdbx_description
1 polymer ?
#
loop_
_entity_poly.entity_id
_entity_poly.type
_entity_poly.pdbx_seq_one_letter_code
_entity_poly.pdbx_strand_id
1 'polypeptide(L)'
;DILKKIIREYKDVYSEIVNRAGRTLKQVFGLQLVEIDTKHHVYILTSDLPRVEGENLRRDNQTAKLGLLIIILSFIFMKGNSAKDGAVWEFLRRLRVQPGERHEVFGDVKKLLTEEFVRQKYLEITPIPLTDPPEFQYQWGPRAAKETSKKDVLHFVAKVR
;
A
#
# COMPACT_ATOMS: atom_id res chain seq x y z
N ASP A 1 9.22 -8.21 13.43
CA ASP A 1 9.95 -9.45 13.05
C ASP A 1 11.47 -9.37 13.09
N ILE A 2 12.09 -8.43 12.38
CA ILE A 2 13.56 -8.35 12.23
C ILE A 2 14.27 -8.32 13.60
N LEU A 3 13.85 -7.41 14.48
CA LEU A 3 14.43 -7.29 15.83
C LEU A 3 14.32 -8.58 16.65
N LYS A 4 13.16 -9.23 16.60
CA LYS A 4 12.87 -10.43 17.40
C LYS A 4 13.53 -11.70 16.83
N LYS A 5 13.58 -11.85 15.51
CA LYS A 5 14.01 -13.10 14.86
C LYS A 5 15.49 -13.09 14.47
N ILE A 6 15.99 -11.95 13.99
CA ILE A 6 17.34 -11.81 13.42
C ILE A 6 18.29 -11.15 14.42
N ILE A 7 17.90 -9.99 14.95
CA ILE A 7 18.81 -9.16 15.76
C ILE A 7 19.02 -9.74 17.15
N ARG A 8 17.94 -10.18 17.83
CA ARG A 8 17.97 -10.87 19.13
C ARG A 8 18.80 -10.13 20.19
N GLU A 9 20.05 -10.52 20.37
CA GLU A 9 21.02 -10.00 21.34
C GLU A 9 21.82 -8.79 20.81
N TYR A 10 21.91 -8.61 19.49
CA TYR A 10 22.66 -7.53 18.83
C TYR A 10 21.87 -6.21 18.73
N LYS A 11 21.01 -5.92 19.72
CA LYS A 11 20.13 -4.73 19.69
C LYS A 11 20.91 -3.43 19.63
N ASP A 12 22.05 -3.39 20.31
CA ASP A 12 22.90 -2.19 20.43
C ASP A 12 23.54 -1.78 19.10
N VAL A 13 23.69 -2.74 18.17
CA VAL A 13 24.25 -2.51 16.82
C VAL A 13 23.19 -2.66 15.72
N TYR A 14 21.91 -2.66 16.08
CA TYR A 14 20.79 -2.85 15.15
C TYR A 14 20.84 -1.90 13.95
N SER A 15 21.05 -0.61 14.22
CA SER A 15 21.11 0.43 13.20
C SER A 15 22.21 0.14 12.18
N GLU A 16 23.36 -0.36 12.62
CA GLU A 16 24.46 -0.72 11.75
C GLU A 16 24.13 -1.93 10.88
N ILE A 17 23.49 -2.96 11.45
CA ILE A 17 23.04 -4.15 10.71
C ILE A 17 22.06 -3.76 9.61
N VAL A 18 21.04 -2.96 9.93
CA VAL A 18 20.04 -2.49 8.96
C VAL A 18 20.68 -1.63 7.88
N ASN A 19 21.59 -0.73 8.25
CA ASN A 19 22.30 0.11 7.28
C ASN A 19 23.18 -0.71 6.34
N ARG A 20 23.90 -1.70 6.85
CA ARG A 20 24.71 -2.63 6.02
C ARG A 20 23.81 -3.42 5.09
N ALA A 21 22.73 -4.01 5.59
CA ALA A 21 21.77 -4.76 4.78
C ALA A 21 21.13 -3.89 3.70
N GLY A 22 20.73 -2.65 4.03
CA GLY A 22 20.20 -1.68 3.09
C GLY A 22 21.17 -1.32 1.98
N ARG A 23 22.46 -1.14 2.30
CA ARG A 23 23.52 -0.94 1.30
C ARG A 23 23.66 -2.15 0.36
N THR A 24 23.70 -3.36 0.92
CA THR A 24 23.79 -4.59 0.12
C THR A 24 22.57 -4.75 -0.80
N LEU A 25 21.36 -4.52 -0.30
CA LEU A 25 20.12 -4.58 -1.09
C LEU A 25 20.17 -3.60 -2.27
N LYS A 26 20.68 -2.39 -2.03
CA LYS A 26 20.81 -1.38 -3.08
C LYS A 26 21.89 -1.73 -4.11
N GLN A 27 23.06 -2.16 -3.65
CA GLN A 27 24.22 -2.41 -4.52
C GLN A 27 24.09 -3.70 -5.35
N VAL A 28 23.57 -4.77 -4.74
CA VAL A 28 23.49 -6.09 -5.38
C VAL A 28 22.18 -6.28 -6.13
N PHE A 29 21.06 -5.80 -5.55
CA PHE A 29 19.72 -6.07 -6.07
C PHE A 29 19.00 -4.81 -6.57
N GLY A 30 19.59 -3.61 -6.49
CA GLY A 30 18.94 -2.37 -6.89
C GLY A 30 17.69 -2.02 -6.08
N LEU A 31 17.56 -2.57 -4.87
CA LEU A 31 16.42 -2.34 -3.98
C LEU A 31 16.79 -1.38 -2.85
N GLN A 32 15.97 -0.37 -2.63
CA GLN A 32 16.12 0.54 -1.50
C GLN A 32 15.29 0.07 -0.31
N LEU A 33 15.91 -0.02 0.85
CA LEU A 33 15.22 -0.27 2.12
C LEU A 33 14.78 1.06 2.73
N VAL A 34 13.47 1.21 2.94
CA VAL A 34 12.86 2.46 3.39
C VAL A 34 12.05 2.20 4.66
N GLU A 35 12.37 2.92 5.75
CA GLU A 35 11.61 2.86 6.99
C GLU A 35 10.34 3.71 6.88
N ILE A 36 9.16 3.12 7.05
CA ILE A 36 7.86 3.81 6.97
C ILE A 36 7.23 4.08 8.33
N ASP A 37 7.72 3.42 9.39
CA ASP A 37 7.32 3.66 10.77
C ASP A 37 8.53 3.47 11.69
N THR A 38 9.03 4.57 12.25
CA THR A 38 10.21 4.58 13.13
C THR A 38 9.91 4.07 14.53
N LYS A 39 8.65 4.16 14.99
CA LYS A 39 8.24 3.72 16.33
C LYS A 39 8.17 2.20 16.39
N HIS A 40 7.68 1.57 15.34
CA HIS A 40 7.51 0.12 15.27
C HIS A 40 8.56 -0.56 14.37
N HIS A 41 9.52 0.19 13.84
CA HIS A 41 10.60 -0.30 12.95
C HIS A 41 10.05 -1.09 11.77
N VAL A 42 9.12 -0.48 11.03
CA VAL A 42 8.51 -1.09 9.84
C VAL A 42 9.21 -0.55 8.60
N TYR A 43 9.65 -1.48 7.74
CA TYR A 43 10.38 -1.18 6.52
C TYR A 43 9.68 -1.76 5.30
N ILE A 44 9.87 -1.10 4.17
CA ILE A 44 9.49 -1.58 2.84
C ILE A 44 10.72 -1.63 1.92
N LEU A 45 10.61 -2.39 0.83
CA LEU A 45 11.56 -2.35 -0.27
C LEU A 45 10.93 -1.63 -1.46
N THR A 46 11.66 -0.67 -2.00
CA THR A 46 11.34 0.01 -3.27
C THR A 46 12.41 -0.34 -4.31
N SER A 47 12.06 -0.31 -5.59
CA SER A 47 12.99 -0.63 -6.68
C SER A 47 13.05 0.52 -7.68
N ASP A 48 14.27 0.92 -8.03
CA ASP A 48 14.55 1.91 -9.06
C ASP A 48 15.12 1.25 -10.34
N LEU A 49 15.10 -0.08 -10.44
CA LEU A 49 15.74 -0.79 -11.53
C LEU A 49 15.01 -0.59 -12.88
N PRO A 50 15.76 -0.34 -13.98
CA PRO A 50 15.20 -0.27 -15.33
C PRO A 50 14.70 -1.65 -15.82
N ARG A 51 13.73 -1.63 -16.72
CA ARG A 51 12.86 -2.75 -17.11
C ARG A 51 13.52 -3.76 -18.05
N VAL A 52 13.10 -5.04 -17.96
CA VAL A 52 13.37 -6.11 -18.94
C VAL A 52 12.08 -6.51 -19.66
N GLU A 53 12.15 -6.75 -20.98
CA GLU A 53 11.01 -6.83 -21.92
C GLU A 53 9.97 -7.95 -21.64
N GLY A 54 10.30 -8.98 -20.86
CA GLY A 54 9.38 -10.07 -20.51
C GLY A 54 8.47 -9.80 -19.30
N GLU A 55 8.71 -8.72 -18.55
CA GLU A 55 7.93 -8.38 -17.35
C GLU A 55 6.69 -7.53 -17.65
N ASN A 56 6.46 -7.17 -18.92
CA ASN A 56 5.46 -6.16 -19.32
C ASN A 56 4.04 -6.50 -18.85
N LEU A 57 3.51 -7.70 -19.10
CA LEU A 57 2.13 -8.06 -18.69
C LEU A 57 1.93 -8.09 -17.15
N ARG A 58 2.90 -8.64 -16.41
CA ARG A 58 2.85 -8.66 -14.94
C ARG A 58 2.92 -7.24 -14.39
N ARG A 59 3.72 -6.38 -15.03
CA ARG A 59 3.86 -4.98 -14.68
C ARG A 59 2.67 -4.14 -15.11
N ASP A 60 1.98 -4.46 -16.21
CA ASP A 60 0.76 -3.79 -16.63
C ASP A 60 -0.36 -4.04 -15.63
N ASN A 61 -0.50 -5.29 -15.17
CA ASN A 61 -1.41 -5.62 -14.08
C ASN A 61 -1.02 -4.94 -12.76
N GLN A 62 0.27 -4.88 -12.43
CA GLN A 62 0.74 -4.17 -11.24
C GLN A 62 0.53 -2.65 -11.35
N THR A 63 0.72 -2.08 -12.53
CA THR A 63 0.50 -0.66 -12.83
C THR A 63 -0.99 -0.33 -12.75
N ALA A 64 -1.86 -1.19 -13.28
CA ALA A 64 -3.30 -1.06 -13.16
C ALA A 64 -3.75 -1.14 -11.70
N LYS A 65 -3.24 -2.10 -10.92
CA LYS A 65 -3.50 -2.18 -9.47
C LYS A 65 -3.04 -0.93 -8.73
N LEU A 66 -1.88 -0.36 -9.06
CA LEU A 66 -1.44 0.92 -8.50
C LEU A 66 -2.36 2.08 -8.92
N GLY A 67 -2.85 2.10 -10.16
CA GLY A 67 -3.86 3.07 -10.61
C GLY A 67 -5.14 2.98 -9.78
N LEU A 68 -5.66 1.77 -9.57
CA LEU A 68 -6.82 1.52 -8.71
C LEU A 68 -6.55 1.96 -7.26
N LEU A 69 -5.36 1.68 -6.74
CA LEU A 69 -4.94 2.14 -5.41
C LEU A 69 -5.00 3.67 -5.31
N ILE A 70 -4.44 4.41 -6.27
CA ILE A 70 -4.48 5.88 -6.26
C ILE A 70 -5.93 6.37 -6.29
N ILE A 71 -6.81 5.75 -7.07
CA ILE A 71 -8.23 6.10 -7.12
C ILE A 71 -8.91 5.89 -5.74
N ILE A 72 -8.63 4.78 -5.06
CA ILE A 72 -9.15 4.51 -3.72
C ILE A 72 -8.60 5.52 -2.69
N LEU A 73 -7.29 5.78 -2.71
CA LEU A 73 -6.65 6.77 -1.84
C LEU A 73 -7.24 8.16 -2.06
N SER A 74 -7.54 8.53 -3.31
CA SER A 74 -8.23 9.76 -3.67
C SER A 74 -9.60 9.85 -3.02
N PHE A 75 -10.41 8.80 -3.15
CA PHE A 75 -11.75 8.76 -2.60
C PHE A 75 -11.74 8.88 -1.07
N ILE A 76 -10.85 8.17 -0.38
CA ILE A 76 -10.68 8.26 1.08
C ILE A 76 -10.28 9.69 1.48
N PHE A 77 -9.37 10.32 0.72
CA PHE A 77 -8.98 11.69 0.97
C PHE A 77 -10.17 12.66 0.80
N MET A 78 -10.95 12.52 -0.28
CA MET A 78 -12.16 13.31 -0.53
C MET A 78 -13.23 13.12 0.55
N LYS A 79 -13.25 11.99 1.26
CA LYS A 79 -14.14 11.71 2.40
C LYS A 79 -13.61 12.22 3.75
N GLY A 80 -12.49 12.94 3.78
CA GLY A 80 -11.94 13.50 5.01
C GLY A 80 -10.88 12.61 5.68
N ASN A 81 -10.14 11.82 4.90
CA ASN A 81 -9.10 10.87 5.32
C ASN A 81 -9.60 9.57 5.95
N SER A 82 -10.91 9.33 5.98
CA SER A 82 -11.52 8.07 6.38
C SER A 82 -12.77 7.81 5.55
N ALA A 83 -13.01 6.56 5.16
CA ALA A 83 -14.23 6.16 4.47
C ALA A 83 -14.74 4.82 5.01
N LYS A 84 -16.03 4.74 5.35
CA LYS A 84 -16.68 3.48 5.75
C LYS A 84 -16.53 2.41 4.66
N ASP A 85 -16.43 1.14 5.06
CA ASP A 85 -16.26 0.02 4.13
C ASP A 85 -17.35 0.00 3.04
N GLY A 86 -18.62 0.14 3.43
CA GLY A 86 -19.74 0.22 2.49
C GLY A 86 -19.60 1.37 1.46
N ALA A 87 -19.10 2.54 1.88
CA ALA A 87 -18.91 3.68 0.98
C ALA A 87 -17.79 3.44 -0.04
N VAL A 88 -16.72 2.74 0.35
CA VAL A 88 -15.64 2.34 -0.57
C VAL A 88 -16.17 1.33 -1.58
N TRP A 89 -16.95 0.33 -1.16
CA TRP A 89 -17.54 -0.65 -2.06
C TRP A 89 -18.57 -0.06 -3.01
N GLU A 90 -19.40 0.87 -2.56
CA GLU A 90 -20.32 1.60 -3.44
C GLU A 90 -19.58 2.41 -4.49
N PHE A 91 -18.48 3.07 -4.12
CA PHE A 91 -17.64 3.80 -5.06
C PHE A 91 -16.99 2.87 -6.09
N LEU A 92 -16.42 1.74 -5.67
CA LEU A 92 -15.86 0.73 -6.58
C LEU A 92 -16.92 0.17 -7.54
N ARG A 93 -18.14 -0.06 -7.06
CA ARG A 93 -19.27 -0.51 -7.91
C ARG A 93 -19.60 0.51 -9.01
N ARG A 94 -19.54 1.81 -8.72
CA ARG A 94 -19.71 2.88 -9.73
C ARG A 94 -18.60 2.88 -10.78
N LEU A 95 -17.42 2.39 -10.44
CA LEU A 95 -16.30 2.16 -11.35
C LEU A 95 -16.38 0.79 -12.07
N ARG A 96 -17.51 0.09 -11.98
CA ARG A 96 -17.74 -1.26 -12.52
C ARG A 96 -16.81 -2.33 -11.93
N VAL A 97 -16.32 -2.11 -10.71
CA VAL A 97 -15.51 -3.05 -9.96
C VAL A 97 -16.39 -3.69 -8.88
N GLN A 98 -16.82 -4.93 -9.09
CA GLN A 98 -17.76 -5.61 -8.18
C GLN A 98 -17.05 -6.41 -7.07
N PRO A 99 -17.56 -6.39 -5.83
CA PRO A 99 -17.11 -7.30 -4.79
C PRO A 99 -17.53 -8.75 -5.09
N GLY A 100 -16.62 -9.70 -4.90
CA GLY A 100 -16.91 -11.15 -5.00
C GLY A 100 -16.77 -11.75 -6.40
N GLU A 101 -16.64 -10.93 -7.43
CA GLU A 101 -16.31 -11.39 -8.78
C GLU A 101 -14.81 -11.18 -9.07
N ARG A 102 -14.22 -12.13 -9.81
CA ARG A 102 -12.83 -12.02 -10.24
C ARG A 102 -12.76 -11.08 -11.44
N HIS A 103 -12.20 -9.89 -11.25
CA HIS A 103 -11.99 -8.91 -12.32
C HIS A 103 -10.83 -9.35 -13.22
N GLU A 104 -10.95 -9.16 -14.54
CA GLU A 104 -9.92 -9.59 -15.52
C GLU A 104 -8.55 -8.97 -15.24
N VAL A 105 -8.51 -7.66 -15.00
CA VAL A 105 -7.28 -6.90 -14.67
C VAL A 105 -6.87 -7.02 -13.19
N PHE A 106 -7.79 -6.84 -12.24
CA PHE A 106 -7.46 -6.71 -10.82
C PHE A 106 -7.49 -8.04 -10.04
N GLY A 107 -8.06 -9.10 -10.61
CA GLY A 107 -8.30 -10.37 -9.93
C GLY A 107 -9.38 -10.25 -8.86
N ASP A 108 -9.15 -10.89 -7.71
CA ASP A 108 -10.04 -10.76 -6.55
C ASP A 108 -9.83 -9.39 -5.88
N VAL A 109 -10.75 -8.46 -6.14
CA VAL A 109 -10.66 -7.08 -5.66
C VAL A 109 -10.85 -7.01 -4.14
N LYS A 110 -11.64 -7.92 -3.55
CA LYS A 110 -11.81 -7.99 -2.10
C LYS A 110 -10.49 -8.31 -1.44
N LYS A 111 -9.83 -9.38 -1.90
CA LYS A 111 -8.50 -9.74 -1.42
C LYS A 111 -7.46 -8.64 -1.69
N LEU A 112 -7.51 -8.00 -2.85
CA LEU A 112 -6.63 -6.89 -3.20
C LEU A 112 -6.75 -5.74 -2.18
N LEU A 113 -7.99 -5.34 -1.84
CA LEU A 113 -8.27 -4.23 -0.94
C LEU A 113 -7.96 -4.58 0.52
N THR A 114 -8.46 -5.73 1.00
CA THR A 114 -8.42 -6.07 2.44
C THR A 114 -7.14 -6.76 2.87
N GLU A 115 -6.41 -7.40 1.94
CA GLU A 115 -5.17 -8.12 2.25
C GLU A 115 -3.96 -7.48 1.57
N GLU A 116 -3.97 -7.33 0.25
CA GLU A 116 -2.76 -6.94 -0.48
C GLU A 116 -2.36 -5.49 -0.17
N PHE A 117 -3.26 -4.52 -0.30
CA PHE A 117 -2.98 -3.11 0.00
C PHE A 117 -2.75 -2.85 1.49
N VAL A 118 -3.41 -3.61 2.37
CA VAL A 118 -3.19 -3.53 3.82
C VAL A 118 -1.82 -4.10 4.20
N ARG A 119 -1.45 -5.27 3.66
CA ARG A 119 -0.13 -5.88 3.87
C ARG A 119 0.98 -5.00 3.34
N GLN A 120 0.78 -4.35 2.20
CA GLN A 120 1.71 -3.37 1.63
C GLN A 120 1.70 -2.02 2.35
N LYS A 121 0.88 -1.84 3.40
CA LYS A 121 0.79 -0.63 4.22
C LYS A 121 0.31 0.63 3.48
N TYR A 122 -0.38 0.45 2.37
CA TYR A 122 -1.05 1.55 1.68
C TYR A 122 -2.41 1.89 2.29
N LEU A 123 -3.11 0.90 2.83
CA LEU A 123 -4.39 1.06 3.49
C LEU A 123 -4.32 0.54 4.92
N GLU A 124 -5.10 1.16 5.79
CA GLU A 124 -5.41 0.67 7.13
C GLU A 124 -6.91 0.47 7.26
N ILE A 125 -7.29 -0.63 7.90
CA ILE A 125 -8.69 -0.94 8.22
C ILE A 125 -8.82 -0.87 9.73
N THR A 126 -9.67 0.03 10.20
CA THR A 126 -9.92 0.23 11.63
C THR A 126 -11.41 0.02 11.93
N PRO A 127 -11.77 -0.63 13.05
CA PRO A 127 -13.16 -0.73 13.48
C PRO A 127 -13.68 0.66 13.88
N ILE A 128 -14.94 0.94 13.58
CA ILE A 128 -15.60 2.17 14.02
C ILE A 128 -16.12 1.93 15.44
N PRO A 129 -15.68 2.73 16.44
CA PRO A 129 -16.14 2.56 17.82
C PRO A 129 -17.65 2.65 17.92
N LEU A 130 -18.25 1.86 18.82
CA LEU A 130 -19.65 1.96 19.21
C LEU A 130 -20.65 1.70 18.06
N THR A 131 -20.32 0.78 17.14
CA THR A 131 -21.22 0.31 16.08
C THR A 131 -21.72 -1.11 16.37
N ASP A 132 -23.03 -1.33 16.22
CA ASP A 132 -23.67 -2.64 16.32
C ASP A 132 -24.65 -2.83 15.13
N PRO A 133 -24.35 -3.70 14.16
CA PRO A 133 -23.18 -4.61 14.10
C PRO A 133 -21.83 -3.85 13.90
N PRO A 134 -20.68 -4.50 14.16
CA PRO A 134 -19.37 -3.88 13.98
C PRO A 134 -19.14 -3.38 12.54
N GLU A 135 -18.88 -2.08 12.41
CA GLU A 135 -18.51 -1.45 11.14
C GLU A 135 -17.01 -1.17 11.07
N PHE A 136 -16.48 -1.06 9.84
CA PHE A 136 -15.07 -0.77 9.57
C PHE A 136 -14.93 0.44 8.65
N GLN A 137 -13.79 1.11 8.74
CA GLN A 137 -13.40 2.20 7.86
C GLN A 137 -11.99 2.00 7.29
N TYR A 138 -11.78 2.50 6.08
CA TYR A 138 -10.50 2.56 5.41
C TYR A 138 -9.84 3.92 5.61
N GLN A 139 -8.53 3.89 5.88
CA GLN A 139 -7.67 5.07 6.01
C GLN A 139 -6.39 4.86 5.19
N TRP A 140 -5.67 5.95 4.92
CA TRP A 140 -4.33 5.87 4.33
C TRP A 140 -3.37 5.22 5.31
N GLY A 141 -2.64 4.21 4.84
CA GLY A 141 -1.56 3.61 5.60
C GLY A 141 -0.25 4.42 5.50
N PRO A 142 0.75 4.07 6.32
CA PRO A 142 2.01 4.82 6.42
C PRO A 142 2.82 4.82 5.12
N ARG A 143 2.69 3.78 4.28
CA ARG A 143 3.34 3.76 2.97
C ARG A 143 2.72 4.77 2.01
N ALA A 144 1.38 4.87 1.98
CA ALA A 144 0.70 5.85 1.13
C ALA A 144 1.11 7.27 1.50
N ALA A 145 1.18 7.59 2.80
CA ALA A 145 1.62 8.90 3.27
C ALA A 145 3.09 9.22 2.92
N LYS A 146 3.93 8.20 2.70
CA LYS A 146 5.35 8.37 2.36
C LYS A 146 5.61 8.45 0.86
N GLU A 147 4.93 7.64 0.07
CA GLU A 147 5.15 7.55 -1.38
C GLU A 147 4.33 8.57 -2.19
N THR A 148 3.25 9.12 -1.64
CA THR A 148 2.43 10.12 -2.33
C THR A 148 1.95 11.21 -1.39
N SER A 149 1.70 12.41 -1.93
CA SER A 149 1.00 13.46 -1.20
C SER A 149 -0.46 13.56 -1.63
N LYS A 150 -1.31 14.16 -0.77
CA LYS A 150 -2.70 14.49 -1.09
C LYS A 150 -2.82 15.36 -2.36
N LYS A 151 -1.82 16.21 -2.60
CA LYS A 151 -1.72 17.06 -3.80
C LYS A 151 -1.47 16.22 -5.05
N ASP A 152 -0.56 15.24 -4.98
CA ASP A 152 -0.24 14.37 -6.11
C ASP A 152 -1.44 13.50 -6.50
N VAL A 153 -2.17 13.02 -5.50
CA VAL A 153 -3.40 12.24 -5.68
C VAL A 153 -4.50 13.09 -6.34
N LEU A 154 -4.71 14.34 -5.89
CA LEU A 154 -5.65 15.25 -6.55
C LEU A 154 -5.26 15.55 -8.00
N HIS A 155 -3.96 15.78 -8.26
CA HIS A 155 -3.46 16.05 -9.59
C HIS A 155 -3.62 14.85 -10.53
N PHE A 156 -3.45 13.63 -10.02
CA PHE A 156 -3.71 12.40 -10.77
C PHE A 156 -5.19 12.31 -11.20
N VAL A 157 -6.12 12.49 -10.27
CA VAL A 157 -7.56 12.43 -10.57
C VAL A 157 -7.99 13.54 -11.53
N ALA A 158 -7.42 14.74 -11.41
CA ALA A 158 -7.72 15.85 -12.31
C ALA A 158 -7.30 15.60 -13.77
N LYS A 159 -6.31 14.72 -13.99
CA LYS A 159 -5.86 14.31 -15.33
C LYS A 159 -6.70 13.20 -15.96
N VAL A 160 -7.47 12.47 -15.15
CA VAL A 160 -8.43 11.48 -15.64
C VAL A 160 -9.65 12.25 -16.13
N ARG A 161 -9.60 12.72 -17.37
CA ARG A 161 -10.65 13.47 -18.04
C ARG A 161 -11.00 12.81 -19.36
#